data_AF-A0A7Y2BYB0-F1
#
_entry.id   AF-A0A7Y2BYB0-F1
#
_cell.length_a   1.000
_cell.length_b   1.000
_cell.length_c   1.000
_cell.angle_alpha   90.00
_cell.angle_beta   90.00
_cell.angle_gamma   90.00
#
_symmetry.space_group_name_H-M   'P 1'
#
loop_
_entity.id
_entity.type
_entity.pdbx_description
1 polymer ?
#
loop_
_entity_poly.entity_id
_entity_poly.type
_entity_poly.pdbx_seq_one_letter_code
_entity_poly.pdbx_strand_id
1 'polypeptide(L)'
;MISQHYGSRKTAYGICYGFFENRWTGRRTLDHSGGQLGFVSLMVLIPETGDGIFIAQNNRKDAGGFRYDLTRAILDTLVGRKNNGFDSVAKPKSIEDIAKNYTGVYKQMNYPKNSFEKLIRLFGFFSTEYKIEYDGQGSLTTYGDSYVPAGDHLFRLNQSDTDYFLEFFPDESGKAQRMMNGTGSYERISWFEKNRVQQGFFIPSIFLLLIFVLSRPIGRLKRKRREKRYAPKPANKRFNKWMYVTALLVVLGALGLILHFLILRDQVSDYGVPLSMKFNFLVCTAGFISAILSPYFLWRNWSLKGLGIIKKMMNSVIIIAIILVAIMFYEYNLIGFQYY
;
A
#
# COMPACT_ATOMS: atom_id res chain seq x y z
N MET A 1 -16.95 12.06 31.36
CA MET A 1 -15.71 11.30 31.06
C MET A 1 -15.66 10.72 29.64
N ILE A 2 -16.81 10.60 28.94
CA ILE A 2 -16.87 10.01 27.58
C ILE A 2 -17.39 11.01 26.53
N SER A 3 -16.87 12.24 26.59
CA SER A 3 -17.10 13.28 25.60
C SER A 3 -16.25 13.06 24.35
N GLN A 4 -16.76 13.49 23.20
CA GLN A 4 -15.97 13.60 21.99
C GLN A 4 -14.83 14.60 22.23
N HIS A 5 -13.58 14.19 21.95
CA HIS A 5 -12.41 15.09 22.07
C HIS A 5 -11.90 15.54 20.71
N TYR A 6 -12.09 14.72 19.69
CA TYR A 6 -11.78 15.05 18.31
C TYR A 6 -12.89 14.58 17.37
N GLY A 7 -13.18 15.37 16.35
CA GLY A 7 -14.05 15.02 15.25
C GLY A 7 -13.89 16.08 14.16
N SER A 8 -13.80 15.66 12.90
CA SER A 8 -13.65 16.60 11.79
C SER A 8 -14.88 17.51 11.65
N ARG A 9 -16.07 16.99 11.97
CA ARG A 9 -17.35 17.74 12.00
C ARG A 9 -18.29 17.19 13.06
N LYS A 10 -19.34 17.96 13.41
CA LYS A 10 -20.43 17.54 14.30
C LYS A 10 -21.17 16.27 13.82
N THR A 11 -21.16 16.02 12.52
CA THR A 11 -21.78 14.84 11.88
C THR A 11 -20.81 13.67 11.69
N ALA A 12 -19.50 13.90 11.86
CA ALA A 12 -18.48 12.90 11.67
C ALA A 12 -18.21 12.14 12.97
N TYR A 13 -17.92 10.86 12.82
CA TYR A 13 -17.44 9.99 13.88
C TYR A 13 -16.20 10.56 14.57
N GLY A 14 -16.25 10.61 15.89
CA GLY A 14 -15.24 11.21 16.73
C GLY A 14 -14.30 10.21 17.40
N ILE A 15 -13.30 10.75 18.08
CA ILE A 15 -12.42 10.02 18.98
C ILE A 15 -12.63 10.55 20.40
N CYS A 16 -12.93 9.64 21.32
CA CYS A 16 -12.98 9.86 22.77
C CYS A 16 -11.66 9.36 23.41
N TYR A 17 -11.58 9.26 24.74
CA TYR A 17 -10.42 8.62 25.38
C TYR A 17 -10.39 7.10 25.12
N GLY A 18 -9.70 6.68 24.06
CA GLY A 18 -9.53 5.27 23.72
C GLY A 18 -10.78 4.60 23.14
N PHE A 19 -11.73 5.37 22.61
CA PHE A 19 -12.91 4.87 21.91
C PHE A 19 -13.20 5.70 20.67
N PHE A 20 -13.73 5.05 19.65
CA PHE A 20 -14.28 5.69 18.46
C PHE A 20 -15.77 5.88 18.66
N GLU A 21 -16.28 7.05 18.28
CA GLU A 21 -17.70 7.36 18.35
C GLU A 21 -18.38 6.99 17.05
N ASN A 22 -19.49 6.28 17.15
CA ASN A 22 -20.24 5.75 16.02
C ASN A 22 -21.73 5.95 16.25
N ARG A 23 -22.56 5.63 15.26
CA ARG A 23 -24.02 5.66 15.37
C ARG A 23 -24.61 4.37 14.85
N TRP A 24 -25.51 3.81 15.65
CA TRP A 24 -26.33 2.67 15.25
C TRP A 24 -27.80 3.07 15.34
N THR A 25 -28.50 3.10 14.21
CA THR A 25 -29.91 3.53 14.14
C THR A 25 -30.15 4.90 14.80
N GLY A 26 -29.20 5.83 14.63
CA GLY A 26 -29.24 7.19 15.18
C GLY A 26 -28.81 7.32 16.64
N ARG A 27 -28.69 6.22 17.38
CA ARG A 27 -28.16 6.21 18.76
C ARG A 27 -26.66 6.29 18.77
N ARG A 28 -26.10 7.01 19.74
CA ARG A 28 -24.66 7.10 19.92
C ARG A 28 -24.10 5.78 20.43
N THR A 29 -23.09 5.25 19.74
CA THR A 29 -22.30 4.10 20.19
C THR A 29 -20.84 4.49 20.30
N LEU A 30 -20.10 3.73 21.11
CA LEU A 30 -18.67 3.88 21.26
C LEU A 30 -18.01 2.53 21.04
N ASP A 31 -17.06 2.44 20.15
CA ASP A 31 -16.41 1.18 19.84
C ASP A 31 -14.88 1.26 19.92
N HIS A 32 -14.28 0.11 20.22
CA HIS A 32 -12.85 -0.07 20.06
C HIS A 32 -12.58 -1.51 19.68
N SER A 33 -11.81 -1.70 18.61
CA SER A 33 -11.39 -3.03 18.16
C SER A 33 -9.96 -3.32 18.61
N GLY A 34 -9.69 -4.57 18.93
CA GLY A 34 -8.35 -5.09 19.18
C GLY A 34 -8.04 -6.19 18.17
N GLY A 35 -6.77 -6.32 17.81
CA GLY A 35 -6.34 -7.37 16.90
C GLY A 35 -4.85 -7.64 17.01
N GLN A 36 -4.52 -8.89 17.26
CA GLN A 36 -3.16 -9.44 17.22
C GLN A 36 -3.17 -10.72 16.37
N LEU A 37 -2.00 -11.30 16.07
CA LEU A 37 -1.94 -12.59 15.43
C LEU A 37 -2.74 -13.64 16.23
N GLY A 38 -3.72 -14.27 15.57
CA GLY A 38 -4.58 -15.30 16.16
C GLY A 38 -5.73 -14.79 17.03
N PHE A 39 -5.76 -13.52 17.45
CA PHE A 39 -6.81 -13.00 18.35
C PHE A 39 -7.36 -11.67 17.87
N VAL A 40 -8.67 -11.50 17.95
CA VAL A 40 -9.32 -10.21 17.75
C VAL A 40 -10.38 -9.98 18.82
N SER A 41 -10.64 -8.72 19.12
CA SER A 41 -11.70 -8.31 20.01
C SER A 41 -12.45 -7.09 19.47
N LEU A 42 -13.67 -6.91 19.92
CA LEU A 42 -14.46 -5.71 19.68
C LEU A 42 -15.26 -5.41 20.94
N MET A 43 -15.15 -4.17 21.39
CA MET A 43 -16.02 -3.60 22.41
C MET A 43 -16.94 -2.58 21.75
N VAL A 44 -18.22 -2.61 22.08
CA VAL A 44 -19.20 -1.57 21.73
C VAL A 44 -19.98 -1.19 22.98
N LEU A 45 -20.11 0.10 23.26
CA LEU A 45 -20.87 0.65 24.39
C LEU A 45 -22.00 1.52 23.85
N ILE A 46 -23.15 1.50 24.53
CA ILE A 46 -24.32 2.34 24.25
C ILE A 46 -24.58 3.20 25.48
N PRO A 47 -23.95 4.39 25.59
CA PRO A 47 -23.99 5.17 26.83
C PRO A 47 -25.39 5.59 27.28
N GLU A 48 -26.32 5.78 26.33
CA GLU A 48 -27.69 6.21 26.60
C GLU A 48 -28.51 5.17 27.37
N THR A 49 -28.26 3.87 27.13
CA THR A 49 -28.97 2.76 27.79
C THR A 49 -28.13 2.07 28.86
N GLY A 50 -26.81 2.30 28.87
CA GLY A 50 -25.88 1.62 29.77
C GLY A 50 -25.47 0.23 29.30
N ASP A 51 -25.87 -0.18 28.10
CA ASP A 51 -25.54 -1.49 27.54
C ASP A 51 -24.12 -1.53 26.94
N GLY A 52 -23.55 -2.73 26.88
CA GLY A 52 -22.26 -2.98 26.26
C GLY A 52 -22.12 -4.39 25.71
N ILE A 53 -21.35 -4.51 24.63
CA ILE A 53 -21.03 -5.76 23.95
C ILE A 53 -19.51 -5.90 23.96
N PHE A 54 -19.00 -7.04 24.39
CA PHE A 54 -17.60 -7.41 24.23
C PHE A 54 -17.50 -8.78 23.59
N ILE A 55 -16.85 -8.85 22.43
CA ILE A 55 -16.62 -10.09 21.69
C ILE A 55 -15.11 -10.29 21.56
N ALA A 56 -14.62 -11.46 21.94
CA ALA A 56 -13.25 -11.89 21.72
C ALA A 56 -13.24 -13.21 20.95
N GLN A 57 -12.37 -13.31 19.95
CA GLN A 57 -12.24 -14.47 19.07
C GLN A 57 -10.77 -14.85 18.93
N ASN A 58 -10.47 -16.12 19.07
CA ASN A 58 -9.13 -16.73 18.91
C ASN A 58 -8.87 -17.24 17.49
N ASN A 59 -9.47 -16.60 16.49
CA ASN A 59 -9.22 -16.85 15.08
C ASN A 59 -9.37 -15.54 14.31
N ARG A 60 -8.26 -15.05 13.73
CA ARG A 60 -8.23 -13.82 12.92
C ARG A 60 -8.66 -14.06 11.46
N LYS A 61 -8.51 -15.29 10.93
CA LYS A 61 -8.68 -15.58 9.49
C LYS A 61 -10.13 -15.44 9.03
N ASP A 62 -11.08 -15.70 9.92
CA ASP A 62 -12.53 -15.60 9.66
C ASP A 62 -13.18 -14.36 10.33
N ALA A 63 -12.38 -13.49 10.94
CA ALA A 63 -12.82 -12.59 12.00
C ALA A 63 -13.40 -11.25 11.56
N GLY A 64 -13.37 -10.97 10.25
CA GLY A 64 -14.02 -9.80 9.69
C GLY A 64 -15.55 -9.96 9.80
N GLY A 65 -16.12 -10.84 8.98
CA GLY A 65 -17.57 -10.99 8.84
C GLY A 65 -18.28 -11.35 10.15
N PHE A 66 -17.95 -12.51 10.74
CA PHE A 66 -18.73 -13.06 11.86
C PHE A 66 -18.85 -12.11 13.05
N ARG A 67 -17.74 -11.48 13.48
CA ARG A 67 -17.76 -10.56 14.63
C ARG A 67 -18.61 -9.34 14.35
N TYR A 68 -18.50 -8.75 13.16
CA TYR A 68 -19.35 -7.61 12.80
C TYR A 68 -20.80 -8.03 12.67
N ASP A 69 -21.11 -9.15 12.02
CA ASP A 69 -22.47 -9.66 11.84
C ASP A 69 -23.14 -9.99 13.19
N LEU A 70 -22.41 -10.64 14.10
CA LEU A 70 -22.87 -10.93 15.45
C LEU A 70 -23.12 -9.63 16.23
N THR A 71 -22.20 -8.67 16.14
CA THR A 71 -22.38 -7.35 16.80
C THR A 71 -23.63 -6.65 16.27
N ARG A 72 -23.83 -6.65 14.95
CA ARG A 72 -25.03 -6.08 14.32
C ARG A 72 -26.29 -6.78 14.79
N ALA A 73 -26.32 -8.10 14.82
CA ALA A 73 -27.48 -8.87 15.28
C ALA A 73 -27.82 -8.59 16.76
N ILE A 74 -26.81 -8.46 17.62
CA ILE A 74 -27.00 -8.10 19.03
C ILE A 74 -27.52 -6.66 19.14
N LEU A 75 -26.92 -5.70 18.42
CA LEU A 75 -27.37 -4.30 18.41
C LEU A 75 -28.82 -4.19 17.90
N ASP A 76 -29.17 -4.87 16.81
CA ASP A 76 -30.54 -4.93 16.29
C ASP A 76 -31.54 -5.43 17.35
N THR A 77 -31.11 -6.37 18.20
CA THR A 77 -31.94 -6.90 19.29
C THR A 77 -32.04 -5.92 20.46
N LEU A 78 -30.94 -5.27 20.85
CA LEU A 78 -30.87 -4.39 22.03
C LEU A 78 -31.57 -3.04 21.81
N VAL A 79 -31.37 -2.42 20.63
CA VAL A 79 -31.86 -1.06 20.36
C VAL A 79 -32.95 -0.98 19.29
N GLY A 80 -33.21 -2.09 18.59
CA GLY A 80 -34.19 -2.19 17.51
C GLY A 80 -33.70 -1.59 16.21
N ARG A 81 -34.19 -2.10 15.06
CA ARG A 81 -34.05 -1.41 13.77
C ARG A 81 -35.06 -0.28 13.68
N LYS A 82 -34.65 0.95 13.97
CA LYS A 82 -35.35 2.10 13.42
C LYS A 82 -34.85 2.34 12.00
N ASN A 83 -35.75 2.22 11.02
CA ASN A 83 -35.57 2.89 9.73
C ASN A 83 -35.56 4.38 10.01
N ASN A 84 -34.40 4.93 10.36
CA ASN A 84 -34.21 6.36 10.26
C ASN A 84 -34.15 6.62 8.76
N GLY A 85 -35.32 6.93 8.18
CA GLY A 85 -35.38 7.61 6.90
C GLY A 85 -34.63 8.90 7.10
N PHE A 86 -33.34 8.89 6.75
CA PHE A 86 -32.56 10.11 6.75
C PHE A 86 -33.17 11.00 5.67
N ASP A 87 -33.50 12.23 6.06
CA ASP A 87 -33.97 13.25 5.12
C ASP A 87 -33.01 13.26 3.93
N SER A 88 -33.59 13.15 2.74
CA SER A 88 -32.82 13.25 1.50
C SER A 88 -32.10 14.59 1.51
N VAL A 89 -30.79 14.57 1.77
CA VAL A 89 -30.00 15.80 1.66
C VAL A 89 -30.12 16.26 0.22
N ALA A 90 -30.46 17.53 0.03
CA ALA A 90 -30.68 18.11 -1.28
C ALA A 90 -29.48 17.81 -2.19
N LYS A 91 -29.75 17.22 -3.36
CA LYS A 91 -28.73 17.03 -4.39
C LYS A 91 -28.09 18.40 -4.69
N PRO A 92 -26.76 18.56 -4.55
CA PRO A 92 -26.09 19.77 -5.00
C PRO A 92 -26.46 20.04 -6.47
N LYS A 93 -26.71 21.30 -6.84
CA LYS A 93 -27.16 21.67 -8.19
C LYS A 93 -26.10 21.45 -9.30
N SER A 94 -24.85 21.09 -8.96
CA SER A 94 -23.75 20.93 -9.92
C SER A 94 -22.80 19.77 -9.57
N ILE A 95 -23.35 18.58 -9.28
CA ILE A 95 -22.53 17.42 -8.86
C ILE A 95 -21.44 17.06 -9.89
N GLU A 96 -21.65 17.33 -11.18
CA GLU A 96 -20.69 17.01 -12.24
C GLU A 96 -19.35 17.75 -12.11
N ASP A 97 -19.36 19.04 -11.77
CA ASP A 97 -18.13 19.83 -11.57
C ASP A 97 -17.49 19.53 -10.20
N ILE A 98 -18.32 19.19 -9.21
CA ILE A 98 -17.89 18.85 -7.85
C ILE A 98 -17.23 17.46 -7.79
N ALA A 99 -17.76 16.48 -8.54
CA ALA A 99 -17.26 15.11 -8.51
C ALA A 99 -15.86 14.97 -9.12
N LYS A 100 -15.56 15.72 -10.19
CA LYS A 100 -14.20 15.76 -10.78
C LYS A 100 -13.14 16.18 -9.75
N ASN A 101 -13.49 17.13 -8.87
CA ASN A 101 -12.57 17.63 -7.85
C ASN A 101 -12.26 16.57 -6.77
N TYR A 102 -13.15 15.60 -6.56
CA TYR A 102 -12.98 14.53 -5.59
C TYR A 102 -12.47 13.21 -6.18
N THR A 103 -12.61 12.98 -7.48
CA THR A 103 -12.09 11.78 -8.15
C THR A 103 -10.58 11.66 -8.03
N GLY A 104 -10.07 10.46 -7.75
CA GLY A 104 -8.64 10.25 -7.58
C GLY A 104 -8.28 8.99 -6.82
N VAL A 105 -6.99 8.83 -6.55
CA VAL A 105 -6.48 7.78 -5.66
C VAL A 105 -5.99 8.46 -4.40
N TYR A 106 -6.49 8.01 -3.25
CA TYR A 106 -6.13 8.50 -1.93
C TYR A 106 -5.42 7.40 -1.17
N LYS A 107 -4.29 7.70 -0.56
CA LYS A 107 -3.46 6.75 0.16
C LYS A 107 -3.55 7.03 1.65
N GLN A 108 -3.67 5.98 2.45
CA GLN A 108 -3.79 6.13 3.90
C GLN A 108 -2.54 6.83 4.46
N MET A 109 -2.74 7.75 5.39
CA MET A 109 -1.66 8.55 6.01
C MET A 109 -1.06 7.87 7.25
N ASN A 110 -1.82 6.97 7.89
CA ASN A 110 -1.36 6.20 9.04
C ASN A 110 -0.59 4.96 8.57
N TYR A 111 0.69 5.15 8.26
CA TYR A 111 1.60 4.07 7.88
C TYR A 111 3.03 4.36 8.36
N PRO A 112 3.88 3.33 8.50
CA PRO A 112 5.29 3.51 8.84
C PRO A 112 6.04 4.24 7.73
N LYS A 113 6.56 5.44 8.02
CA LYS A 113 7.26 6.27 7.02
C LYS A 113 8.77 5.97 6.93
N ASN A 114 9.38 5.58 8.04
CA ASN A 114 10.84 5.52 8.20
C ASN A 114 11.39 4.11 8.44
N SER A 115 10.54 3.09 8.43
CA SER A 115 10.94 1.69 8.58
C SER A 115 10.71 0.91 7.28
N PHE A 116 11.30 -0.28 7.19
CA PHE A 116 11.07 -1.22 6.08
C PHE A 116 9.60 -1.64 5.94
N GLU A 117 8.78 -1.50 6.99
CA GLU A 117 7.35 -1.81 6.96
C GLU A 117 6.60 -0.95 5.94
N LYS A 118 7.19 0.17 5.48
CA LYS A 118 6.73 0.94 4.32
C LYS A 118 6.46 0.07 3.09
N LEU A 119 7.14 -1.07 2.94
CA LEU A 119 6.90 -2.05 1.85
C LEU A 119 5.48 -2.60 1.81
N ILE A 120 4.77 -2.65 2.93
CA ILE A 120 3.35 -3.06 2.97
C ILE A 120 2.52 -2.24 1.99
N ARG A 121 2.86 -0.95 1.81
CA ARG A 121 2.22 -0.06 0.83
C ARG A 121 2.35 -0.61 -0.59
N LEU A 122 3.54 -1.05 -1.00
CA LEU A 122 3.78 -1.50 -2.38
C LEU A 122 2.91 -2.68 -2.77
N PHE A 123 2.70 -3.62 -1.84
CA PHE A 123 1.97 -4.86 -2.10
C PHE A 123 0.45 -4.72 -1.88
N GLY A 124 -0.02 -3.57 -1.39
CA GLY A 124 -1.44 -3.31 -1.17
C GLY A 124 -2.07 -4.18 -0.09
N PHE A 125 -1.27 -4.73 0.82
CA PHE A 125 -1.83 -5.37 2.01
C PHE A 125 -2.54 -4.30 2.85
N PHE A 126 -3.74 -4.63 3.35
CA PHE A 126 -4.62 -3.72 4.14
C PHE A 126 -5.26 -2.54 3.37
N SER A 127 -5.47 -2.66 2.06
CA SER A 127 -6.27 -1.68 1.27
C SER A 127 -5.79 -0.23 1.43
N THR A 128 -4.48 0.00 1.29
CA THR A 128 -3.87 1.30 1.54
C THR A 128 -4.27 2.40 0.55
N GLU A 129 -4.91 2.07 -0.57
CA GLU A 129 -5.27 3.01 -1.66
C GLU A 129 -6.77 3.00 -1.96
N TYR A 130 -7.48 4.06 -1.57
CA TYR A 130 -8.88 4.30 -1.92
C TYR A 130 -8.97 4.95 -3.29
N LYS A 131 -9.55 4.23 -4.25
CA LYS A 131 -9.88 4.78 -5.57
C LYS A 131 -11.30 5.34 -5.52
N ILE A 132 -11.42 6.65 -5.72
CA ILE A 132 -12.70 7.37 -5.81
C ILE A 132 -12.99 7.66 -7.28
N GLU A 133 -14.10 7.14 -7.77
CA GLU A 133 -14.60 7.33 -9.13
C GLU A 133 -15.96 8.01 -9.11
N TYR A 134 -16.32 8.64 -10.23
CA TYR A 134 -17.64 9.25 -10.41
C TYR A 134 -18.50 8.32 -11.25
N ASP A 135 -19.73 8.06 -10.82
CA ASP A 135 -20.66 7.17 -11.51
C ASP A 135 -21.37 7.79 -12.73
N GLY A 136 -21.21 9.10 -12.94
CA GLY A 136 -21.91 9.84 -14.00
C GLY A 136 -23.34 10.27 -13.65
N GLN A 137 -23.86 9.87 -12.49
CA GLN A 137 -25.25 10.00 -12.06
C GLN A 137 -25.40 10.79 -10.75
N GLY A 138 -24.29 11.29 -10.21
CA GLY A 138 -24.28 12.15 -9.05
C GLY A 138 -23.70 11.50 -7.79
N SER A 139 -23.11 10.30 -7.89
CA SER A 139 -22.52 9.58 -6.75
C SER A 139 -21.05 9.28 -6.97
N LEU A 140 -20.33 9.13 -5.87
CA LEU A 140 -18.95 8.64 -5.89
C LEU A 140 -18.96 7.14 -5.64
N THR A 141 -18.14 6.40 -6.38
CA THR A 141 -17.95 4.96 -6.15
C THR A 141 -16.56 4.65 -5.65
N THR A 142 -16.49 3.70 -4.72
CA THR A 142 -15.24 3.12 -4.26
C THR A 142 -15.46 1.69 -3.79
N TYR A 143 -14.59 0.76 -4.19
CA TYR A 143 -14.70 -0.67 -3.84
C TYR A 143 -16.06 -1.34 -4.11
N GLY A 144 -16.85 -0.82 -5.06
CA GLY A 144 -18.20 -1.33 -5.38
C GLY A 144 -19.33 -0.65 -4.60
N ASP A 145 -18.99 0.12 -3.56
CA ASP A 145 -19.94 0.93 -2.80
C ASP A 145 -20.22 2.25 -3.50
N SER A 146 -21.47 2.72 -3.41
CA SER A 146 -21.93 4.01 -3.94
C SER A 146 -22.19 5.00 -2.82
N TYR A 147 -21.67 6.21 -2.96
CA TYR A 147 -21.74 7.28 -1.97
C TYR A 147 -22.47 8.49 -2.55
N VAL A 148 -23.58 8.86 -1.93
CA VAL A 148 -24.42 9.98 -2.35
C VAL A 148 -24.07 11.26 -1.58
N PRO A 149 -24.23 12.46 -2.18
CA PRO A 149 -23.98 13.72 -1.50
C PRO A 149 -24.82 13.85 -0.22
N ALA A 150 -24.17 14.25 0.88
CA ALA A 150 -24.80 14.43 2.19
C ALA A 150 -24.49 15.80 2.82
N GLY A 151 -23.78 16.68 2.11
CA GLY A 151 -23.45 18.04 2.52
C GLY A 151 -22.19 18.55 1.82
N ASP A 152 -21.72 19.73 2.21
CA ASP A 152 -20.51 20.32 1.64
C ASP A 152 -19.28 19.46 1.91
N HIS A 153 -18.69 18.95 0.82
CA HIS A 153 -17.56 18.02 0.84
C HIS A 153 -17.83 16.69 1.58
N LEU A 154 -19.10 16.32 1.76
CA LEU A 154 -19.51 15.15 2.52
C LEU A 154 -20.38 14.23 1.66
N PHE A 155 -20.02 12.94 1.64
CA PHE A 155 -20.77 11.89 0.96
C PHE A 155 -21.07 10.77 1.92
N ARG A 156 -22.23 10.13 1.77
CA ARG A 156 -22.71 9.05 2.62
C ARG A 156 -22.91 7.79 1.80
N LEU A 157 -22.57 6.65 2.38
CA LEU A 157 -22.84 5.34 1.79
C LEU A 157 -24.35 5.19 1.50
N ASN A 158 -24.68 4.88 0.26
CA ASN A 158 -26.06 4.67 -0.18
C ASN A 158 -26.59 3.35 0.42
N GLN A 159 -27.84 3.35 0.89
CA GLN A 159 -28.53 2.14 1.41
C GLN A 159 -27.77 1.40 2.52
N SER A 160 -27.24 2.12 3.51
CA SER A 160 -26.59 1.53 4.68
C SER A 160 -27.36 1.81 5.98
N ASP A 161 -27.46 0.80 6.84
CA ASP A 161 -27.96 0.92 8.21
C ASP A 161 -26.96 1.64 9.15
N THR A 162 -25.76 1.92 8.64
CA THR A 162 -24.67 2.60 9.35
C THR A 162 -24.32 3.92 8.69
N ASP A 163 -24.01 4.94 9.49
CA ASP A 163 -23.70 6.29 8.99
C ASP A 163 -22.25 6.39 8.47
N TYR A 164 -21.88 5.57 7.47
CA TYR A 164 -20.55 5.67 6.85
C TYR A 164 -20.47 6.89 5.93
N PHE A 165 -19.53 7.78 6.25
CA PHE A 165 -19.27 8.98 5.46
C PHE A 165 -17.87 8.99 4.85
N LEU A 166 -17.77 9.60 3.68
CA LEU A 166 -16.54 10.12 3.11
C LEU A 166 -16.55 11.64 3.22
N GLU A 167 -15.57 12.18 3.92
CA GLU A 167 -15.37 13.62 4.03
C GLU A 167 -14.12 14.01 3.23
N PHE A 168 -14.25 15.05 2.40
CA PHE A 168 -13.17 15.57 1.58
C PHE A 168 -12.69 16.94 2.09
N PHE A 169 -11.40 17.19 1.95
CA PHE A 169 -10.76 18.45 2.32
C PHE A 169 -10.09 19.03 1.08
N PRO A 170 -10.76 19.97 0.39
CA PRO A 170 -10.19 20.65 -0.77
C PRO A 170 -9.15 21.71 -0.40
N ASP A 171 -8.29 22.02 -1.35
CA ASP A 171 -7.42 23.20 -1.33
C ASP A 171 -8.17 24.47 -1.80
N GLU A 172 -7.46 25.59 -1.87
CA GLU A 172 -7.98 26.87 -2.37
C GLU A 172 -8.52 26.81 -3.81
N SER A 173 -8.07 25.83 -4.60
CA SER A 173 -8.57 25.58 -5.96
C SER A 173 -9.85 24.74 -6.00
N GLY A 174 -10.35 24.30 -4.85
CA GLY A 174 -11.53 23.45 -4.72
C GLY A 174 -11.24 21.96 -4.97
N LYS A 175 -9.98 21.57 -5.14
CA LYS A 175 -9.59 20.18 -5.44
C LYS A 175 -9.28 19.43 -4.15
N ALA A 176 -9.90 18.27 -3.94
CA ALA A 176 -9.64 17.45 -2.75
C ALA A 176 -8.18 16.98 -2.71
N GLN A 177 -7.51 17.31 -1.60
CA GLN A 177 -6.15 16.88 -1.28
C GLN A 177 -6.13 15.83 -0.18
N ARG A 178 -7.12 15.83 0.71
CA ARG A 178 -7.29 14.83 1.76
C ARG A 178 -8.71 14.30 1.81
N MET A 179 -8.85 13.10 2.36
CA MET A 179 -10.11 12.42 2.58
C MET A 179 -10.10 11.73 3.94
N MET A 180 -11.25 11.67 4.61
CA MET A 180 -11.46 10.86 5.82
C MET A 180 -12.64 9.91 5.63
N ASN A 181 -12.54 8.71 6.21
CA ASN A 181 -13.63 7.71 6.24
C ASN A 181 -13.96 7.31 7.69
N GLY A 182 -14.49 8.26 8.46
CA GLY A 182 -14.56 8.11 9.91
C GLY A 182 -13.17 8.33 10.52
N THR A 183 -12.49 7.25 10.93
CA THR A 183 -11.22 7.33 11.68
C THR A 183 -9.98 7.25 10.80
N GLY A 184 -10.12 6.76 9.56
CA GLY A 184 -9.03 6.76 8.59
C GLY A 184 -8.82 8.14 7.97
N SER A 185 -7.56 8.53 7.80
CA SER A 185 -7.16 9.73 7.04
C SER A 185 -6.31 9.34 5.83
N TYR A 186 -6.58 9.98 4.70
CA TYR A 186 -5.97 9.68 3.42
C TYR A 186 -5.54 10.96 2.70
N GLU A 187 -4.44 10.87 1.97
CA GLU A 187 -3.90 11.94 1.13
C GLU A 187 -4.02 11.56 -0.33
N ARG A 188 -4.36 12.52 -1.19
CA ARG A 188 -4.37 12.31 -2.64
C ARG A 188 -2.95 12.14 -3.13
N ILE A 189 -2.72 11.11 -3.96
CA ILE A 189 -1.38 10.79 -4.47
C ILE A 189 -1.23 11.09 -5.96
N SER A 190 0.02 11.33 -6.37
CA SER A 190 0.38 11.46 -7.78
C SER A 190 0.37 10.11 -8.50
N TRP A 191 0.36 10.14 -9.83
CA TRP A 191 0.24 8.92 -10.64
C TRP A 191 1.40 7.94 -10.44
N PHE A 192 2.63 8.42 -10.20
CA PHE A 192 3.82 7.58 -10.00
C PHE A 192 3.89 6.95 -8.61
N GLU A 193 3.09 7.44 -7.66
CA GLU A 193 3.01 6.90 -6.29
C GLU A 193 2.01 5.74 -6.17
N LYS A 194 1.18 5.54 -7.19
CA LYS A 194 0.20 4.45 -7.27
C LYS A 194 0.92 3.11 -7.25
N ASN A 195 0.42 2.19 -6.41
CA ASN A 195 1.01 0.86 -6.23
C ASN A 195 1.18 0.13 -7.57
N ARG A 196 0.14 0.12 -8.42
CA ARG A 196 0.18 -0.55 -9.73
C ARG A 196 1.26 0.01 -10.67
N VAL A 197 1.51 1.32 -10.60
CA VAL A 197 2.53 1.97 -11.43
C VAL A 197 3.91 1.57 -10.96
N GLN A 198 4.17 1.63 -9.65
CA GLN A 198 5.45 1.20 -9.08
C GLN A 198 5.72 -0.30 -9.31
N GLN A 199 4.71 -1.14 -9.09
CA GLN A 199 4.78 -2.57 -9.41
C GLN A 199 5.11 -2.81 -10.90
N GLY A 200 4.51 -2.02 -11.79
CA GLY A 200 4.77 -2.06 -13.24
C GLY A 200 6.21 -1.74 -13.62
N PHE A 201 6.95 -0.98 -12.80
CA PHE A 201 8.38 -0.75 -13.00
C PHE A 201 9.25 -1.81 -12.31
N PHE A 202 8.97 -2.12 -11.05
CA PHE A 202 9.84 -2.97 -10.23
C PHE A 202 9.75 -4.44 -10.59
N ILE A 203 8.54 -4.98 -10.81
CA ILE A 203 8.35 -6.41 -11.08
C ILE A 203 9.04 -6.81 -12.39
N PRO A 204 8.80 -6.13 -13.54
CA PRO A 204 9.51 -6.46 -14.78
C PRO A 204 11.03 -6.25 -14.67
N SER A 205 11.48 -5.23 -13.94
CA SER A 205 12.92 -5.00 -13.72
C SER A 205 13.56 -6.18 -12.99
N ILE A 206 12.95 -6.67 -11.91
CA ILE A 206 13.43 -7.84 -11.16
C ILE A 206 13.46 -9.08 -12.07
N PHE A 207 12.41 -9.32 -12.86
CA PHE A 207 12.36 -10.45 -13.80
C PHE A 207 13.44 -10.36 -14.89
N LEU A 208 13.66 -9.18 -15.48
CA LEU A 208 14.71 -8.96 -16.47
C LEU A 208 16.10 -9.21 -15.89
N LEU A 209 16.36 -8.73 -14.67
CA LEU A 209 17.62 -8.98 -13.97
C LEU A 209 17.80 -10.45 -13.63
N LEU A 210 16.73 -11.14 -13.22
CA LEU A 210 16.75 -12.57 -12.95
C LEU A 210 17.13 -13.36 -14.21
N ILE A 211 16.49 -13.09 -15.35
CA ILE A 211 16.82 -13.71 -16.64
C ILE A 211 18.29 -13.42 -16.99
N PHE A 212 18.74 -12.18 -16.83
CA PHE A 212 20.12 -11.79 -17.09
C PHE A 212 21.12 -12.56 -16.22
N VAL A 213 20.87 -12.68 -14.91
CA VAL A 213 21.72 -13.42 -13.97
C VAL A 213 21.76 -14.91 -14.33
N LEU A 214 20.61 -15.53 -14.60
CA LEU A 214 20.51 -16.95 -14.94
C LEU A 214 21.12 -17.29 -16.31
N SER A 215 21.07 -16.37 -17.27
CA SER A 215 21.63 -16.58 -18.61
C SER A 215 23.16 -16.80 -18.62
N ARG A 216 23.88 -16.23 -17.64
CA ARG A 216 25.35 -16.26 -17.58
C ARG A 216 25.92 -17.64 -17.23
N PRO A 217 25.53 -18.33 -16.15
CA PRO A 217 25.99 -19.68 -15.87
C PRO A 217 25.53 -20.67 -16.96
N ILE A 218 24.29 -20.56 -17.43
CA ILE A 218 23.74 -21.41 -18.51
C ILE A 218 24.57 -21.25 -19.80
N GLY A 219 24.89 -20.02 -20.18
CA GLY A 219 25.72 -19.73 -21.34
C GLY A 219 27.15 -20.29 -21.21
N ARG A 220 27.73 -20.26 -20.00
CA ARG A 220 29.05 -20.88 -19.72
C ARG A 220 29.00 -22.40 -19.85
N LEU A 221 27.96 -23.05 -19.33
CA LEU A 221 27.79 -24.50 -19.42
C LEU A 221 27.59 -24.95 -20.88
N LYS A 222 26.73 -24.27 -21.64
CA LYS A 222 26.53 -24.55 -23.07
C LYS A 222 27.80 -24.33 -23.91
N ARG A 223 28.61 -23.33 -23.55
CA ARG A 223 29.88 -23.01 -24.24
C ARG A 223 31.05 -23.91 -23.83
N LYS A 224 31.00 -24.54 -22.64
CA LYS A 224 31.91 -25.63 -22.28
C LYS A 224 31.58 -26.92 -23.05
N ARG A 225 30.30 -27.16 -23.37
CA ARG A 225 29.82 -28.33 -24.12
C ARG A 225 29.99 -28.21 -25.64
N ARG A 226 29.96 -27.00 -26.20
CA ARG A 226 30.27 -26.74 -27.61
C ARG A 226 31.76 -26.40 -27.73
N GLU A 227 32.56 -27.34 -28.20
CA GLU A 227 33.99 -27.14 -28.43
C GLU A 227 34.28 -25.86 -29.22
N LYS A 228 35.38 -25.21 -28.85
CA LYS A 228 35.80 -23.85 -29.19
C LYS A 228 35.48 -23.42 -30.63
N ARG A 229 34.40 -22.65 -30.82
CA ARG A 229 34.31 -21.69 -31.94
C ARG A 229 34.31 -20.27 -31.40
N TYR A 230 35.29 -19.51 -31.90
CA TYR A 230 35.47 -18.06 -31.83
C TYR A 230 34.28 -17.31 -31.22
N ALA A 231 34.25 -17.18 -29.90
CA ALA A 231 33.35 -16.24 -29.30
C ALA A 231 34.16 -15.02 -28.83
N PRO A 232 33.80 -13.83 -29.32
CA PRO A 232 34.63 -12.63 -29.21
C PRO A 232 34.99 -12.36 -27.74
N LYS A 233 36.26 -11.97 -27.52
CA LYS A 233 36.71 -11.55 -26.19
C LYS A 233 35.76 -10.43 -25.71
N PRO A 234 35.21 -10.53 -24.48
CA PRO A 234 34.29 -9.50 -24.00
C PRO A 234 35.01 -8.16 -23.96
N ALA A 235 34.47 -7.16 -24.67
CA ALA A 235 35.05 -5.83 -24.87
C ALA A 235 35.47 -5.12 -23.56
N ASN A 236 34.90 -5.51 -22.41
CA ASN A 236 35.40 -5.09 -21.10
C ASN A 236 35.01 -6.13 -20.02
N LYS A 237 35.99 -6.87 -19.49
CA LYS A 237 35.77 -7.88 -18.43
C LYS A 237 35.31 -7.25 -17.09
N ARG A 238 35.84 -6.08 -16.72
CA ARG A 238 35.49 -5.39 -15.46
C ARG A 238 34.04 -4.91 -15.48
N PHE A 239 33.62 -4.26 -16.56
CA PHE A 239 32.23 -3.84 -16.79
C PHE A 239 31.24 -5.01 -16.68
N ASN A 240 31.53 -6.11 -17.37
CA ASN A 240 30.67 -7.29 -17.34
C ASN A 240 30.62 -7.96 -15.96
N LYS A 241 31.73 -7.95 -15.21
CA LYS A 241 31.78 -8.47 -13.84
C LYS A 241 30.95 -7.60 -12.91
N TRP A 242 31.13 -6.28 -12.94
CA TRP A 242 30.34 -5.33 -12.15
C TRP A 242 28.85 -5.50 -12.43
N MET A 243 28.43 -5.45 -13.70
CA MET A 243 27.02 -5.55 -14.07
C MET A 243 26.38 -6.85 -13.58
N TYR A 244 27.11 -7.98 -13.66
CA TYR A 244 26.64 -9.26 -13.13
C TYR A 244 26.54 -9.28 -11.60
N VAL A 245 27.58 -8.81 -10.90
CA VAL A 245 27.60 -8.79 -9.43
C VAL A 245 26.53 -7.86 -8.89
N THR A 246 26.37 -6.66 -9.45
CA THR A 246 25.32 -5.72 -9.07
C THR A 246 23.94 -6.30 -9.33
N ALA A 247 23.69 -6.85 -10.52
CA ALA A 247 22.41 -7.51 -10.83
C ALA A 247 22.12 -8.67 -9.87
N LEU A 248 23.14 -9.48 -9.54
CA LEU A 248 23.00 -10.58 -8.59
C LEU A 248 22.63 -10.08 -7.19
N LEU A 249 23.33 -9.07 -6.66
CA LEU A 249 23.04 -8.50 -5.34
C LEU A 249 21.62 -7.92 -5.28
N VAL A 250 21.23 -7.15 -6.30
CA VAL A 250 19.91 -6.55 -6.40
C VAL A 250 18.81 -7.61 -6.49
N VAL A 251 19.00 -8.67 -7.29
CA VAL A 251 18.05 -9.79 -7.39
C VAL A 251 17.97 -10.57 -6.08
N LEU A 252 19.11 -10.88 -5.43
CA LEU A 252 19.11 -11.58 -4.15
C LEU A 252 18.47 -10.76 -3.03
N GLY A 253 18.70 -9.45 -3.00
CA GLY A 253 18.02 -8.53 -2.11
C GLY A 253 16.50 -8.59 -2.32
N ALA A 254 16.05 -8.34 -3.55
CA ALA A 254 14.62 -8.30 -3.87
C ALA A 254 13.90 -9.65 -3.63
N LEU A 255 14.49 -10.77 -4.08
CA LEU A 255 13.91 -12.10 -3.88
C LEU A 255 13.93 -12.53 -2.42
N GLY A 256 14.98 -12.18 -1.67
CA GLY A 256 15.05 -12.47 -0.24
C GLY A 256 13.97 -11.70 0.54
N LEU A 257 13.70 -10.43 0.19
CA LEU A 257 12.58 -9.69 0.74
C LEU A 257 11.24 -10.38 0.44
N ILE A 258 10.99 -10.73 -0.82
CA ILE A 258 9.76 -11.44 -1.21
C ILE A 258 9.60 -12.72 -0.40
N LEU A 259 10.68 -13.51 -0.26
CA LEU A 259 10.66 -14.75 0.52
C LEU A 259 10.36 -14.49 2.01
N HIS A 260 10.97 -13.46 2.61
CA HIS A 260 10.67 -13.05 3.98
C HIS A 260 9.21 -12.64 4.15
N PHE A 261 8.64 -11.88 3.22
CA PHE A 261 7.22 -11.52 3.26
C PHE A 261 6.29 -12.73 3.08
N LEU A 262 6.67 -13.73 2.28
CA LEU A 262 5.87 -14.95 2.09
C LEU A 262 5.93 -15.88 3.30
N ILE A 263 7.10 -16.04 3.93
CA ILE A 263 7.32 -16.99 5.02
C ILE A 263 6.98 -16.38 6.39
N LEU A 264 7.38 -15.12 6.61
CA LEU A 264 7.34 -14.47 7.92
C LEU A 264 6.23 -13.43 8.03
N ARG A 265 5.27 -13.44 7.10
CA ARG A 265 4.15 -12.48 6.99
C ARG A 265 3.56 -12.08 8.34
N ASP A 266 3.44 -13.06 9.23
CA ASP A 266 2.77 -12.96 10.52
C ASP A 266 3.73 -12.74 11.72
N GLN A 267 5.05 -12.87 11.54
CA GLN A 267 6.02 -12.84 12.65
C GLN A 267 6.89 -11.58 12.71
N VAL A 268 7.14 -10.90 11.58
CA VAL A 268 8.14 -9.82 11.51
C VAL A 268 7.73 -8.58 12.30
N SER A 269 6.44 -8.25 12.38
CA SER A 269 5.95 -7.05 13.08
C SER A 269 5.82 -7.28 14.60
N ASP A 270 5.57 -8.52 15.02
CA ASP A 270 5.19 -8.83 16.41
C ASP A 270 6.39 -9.23 17.29
N TYR A 271 7.42 -9.86 16.71
CA TYR A 271 8.55 -10.44 17.46
C TYR A 271 9.92 -9.83 17.08
N GLY A 272 9.90 -8.75 16.28
CA GLY A 272 11.09 -8.06 15.81
C GLY A 272 11.74 -8.68 14.56
N VAL A 273 12.75 -7.99 14.03
CA VAL A 273 13.37 -8.34 12.75
C VAL A 273 14.34 -9.52 12.92
N PRO A 274 14.10 -10.68 12.27
CA PRO A 274 14.97 -11.84 12.41
C PRO A 274 16.32 -11.63 11.74
N LEU A 275 17.35 -12.34 12.24
CA LEU A 275 18.73 -12.19 11.76
C LEU A 275 18.88 -12.38 10.25
N SER A 276 18.15 -13.33 9.66
CA SER A 276 18.14 -13.59 8.22
C SER A 276 17.66 -12.37 7.41
N MET A 277 16.66 -11.64 7.91
CA MET A 277 16.17 -10.41 7.29
C MET A 277 17.18 -9.26 7.44
N LYS A 278 17.88 -9.18 8.57
CA LYS A 278 19.00 -8.22 8.76
C LYS A 278 20.12 -8.46 7.74
N PHE A 279 20.48 -9.72 7.50
CA PHE A 279 21.42 -10.08 6.44
C PHE A 279 20.91 -9.69 5.05
N ASN A 280 19.61 -9.84 4.79
CA ASN A 280 19.04 -9.45 3.52
C ASN A 280 19.11 -7.93 3.28
N PHE A 281 18.90 -7.10 4.31
CA PHE A 281 19.12 -5.65 4.20
C PHE A 281 20.57 -5.28 3.89
N LEU A 282 21.55 -6.03 4.42
CA LEU A 282 22.96 -5.84 4.04
C LEU A 282 23.18 -6.15 2.55
N VAL A 283 22.51 -7.17 2.01
CA VAL A 283 22.54 -7.49 0.57
C VAL A 283 21.90 -6.37 -0.26
N CYS A 284 20.75 -5.84 0.15
CA CYS A 284 20.10 -4.67 -0.46
C CYS A 284 21.03 -3.45 -0.46
N THR A 285 21.69 -3.19 0.68
CA THR A 285 22.64 -2.08 0.85
C THR A 285 23.85 -2.23 -0.08
N ALA A 286 24.45 -3.41 -0.14
CA ALA A 286 25.57 -3.68 -1.03
C ALA A 286 25.16 -3.55 -2.52
N GLY A 287 23.95 -4.03 -2.86
CA GLY A 287 23.36 -3.87 -4.19
C GLY A 287 23.17 -2.40 -4.55
N PHE A 288 22.63 -1.60 -3.63
CA PHE A 288 22.42 -0.17 -3.80
C PHE A 288 23.74 0.59 -3.98
N ILE A 289 24.73 0.38 -3.11
CA ILE A 289 26.05 1.02 -3.20
C ILE A 289 26.71 0.68 -4.54
N SER A 290 26.64 -0.59 -4.96
CA SER A 290 27.18 -1.00 -6.27
C SER A 290 26.44 -0.34 -7.44
N ALA A 291 25.13 -0.10 -7.30
CA ALA A 291 24.29 0.56 -8.30
C ALA A 291 24.58 2.07 -8.45
N ILE A 292 25.23 2.73 -7.50
CA ILE A 292 25.65 4.14 -7.63
C ILE A 292 26.56 4.34 -8.86
N LEU A 293 27.34 3.34 -9.25
CA LEU A 293 28.21 3.39 -10.43
C LEU A 293 27.45 3.24 -11.77
N SER A 294 26.13 3.01 -11.73
CA SER A 294 25.30 2.74 -12.92
C SER A 294 25.32 3.87 -13.95
N PRO A 295 25.20 5.16 -13.59
CA PRO A 295 25.28 6.26 -14.58
C PRO A 295 26.62 6.30 -15.31
N TYR A 296 27.73 6.12 -14.57
CA TYR A 296 29.08 6.04 -15.16
C TYR A 296 29.19 4.89 -16.16
N PHE A 297 28.68 3.71 -15.78
CA PHE A 297 28.73 2.52 -16.63
C PHE A 297 27.77 2.59 -17.82
N LEU A 298 26.66 3.30 -17.70
CA LEU A 298 25.75 3.59 -18.80
C LEU A 298 26.43 4.51 -19.83
N TRP A 299 27.03 5.60 -19.38
CA TRP A 299 27.82 6.49 -20.23
C TRP A 299 28.95 5.71 -20.93
N ARG A 300 29.74 4.96 -20.16
CA ARG A 300 30.86 4.16 -20.68
C ARG A 300 30.39 3.14 -21.73
N ASN A 301 29.24 2.50 -21.54
CA ASN A 301 28.66 1.54 -22.49
C ASN A 301 28.45 2.17 -23.88
N TRP A 302 28.00 3.42 -23.93
CA TRP A 302 27.80 4.17 -25.17
C TRP A 302 29.11 4.68 -25.78
N SER A 303 30.11 5.00 -24.95
CA SER A 303 31.46 5.41 -25.39
C SER A 303 32.33 4.26 -25.94
N LEU A 304 31.95 2.99 -25.74
CA LEU A 304 32.71 1.85 -26.25
C LEU A 304 32.62 1.76 -27.78
N LYS A 305 33.76 1.94 -28.45
CA LYS A 305 33.94 1.69 -29.88
C LYS A 305 33.92 0.17 -30.14
N GLY A 306 33.30 -0.26 -31.24
CA GLY A 306 33.21 -1.68 -31.63
C GLY A 306 32.11 -2.50 -30.94
N LEU A 307 31.29 -1.89 -30.08
CA LEU A 307 30.10 -2.54 -29.52
C LEU A 307 28.88 -2.25 -30.41
N GLY A 308 28.28 -3.29 -30.99
CA GLY A 308 27.08 -3.15 -31.83
C GLY A 308 25.90 -2.51 -31.08
N ILE A 309 25.04 -1.79 -31.80
CA ILE A 309 23.94 -0.99 -31.25
C ILE A 309 22.97 -1.83 -30.39
N ILE A 310 22.60 -3.02 -30.85
CA ILE A 310 21.71 -3.94 -30.11
C ILE A 310 22.29 -4.27 -28.72
N LYS A 311 23.59 -4.54 -28.65
CA LYS A 311 24.25 -4.88 -27.39
C LYS A 311 24.37 -3.66 -26.46
N LYS A 312 24.55 -2.46 -27.02
CA LYS A 312 24.49 -1.21 -26.25
C LYS A 312 23.10 -1.00 -25.64
N MET A 313 22.04 -1.24 -26.42
CA MET A 313 20.66 -1.15 -25.94
C MET A 313 20.36 -2.17 -24.85
N MET A 314 20.70 -3.45 -25.05
CA MET A 314 20.51 -4.51 -24.05
C MET A 314 21.22 -4.18 -22.73
N ASN A 315 22.49 -3.75 -22.78
CA ASN A 315 23.20 -3.34 -21.57
C ASN A 315 22.53 -2.14 -20.88
N SER A 316 22.04 -1.18 -21.66
CA SER A 316 21.34 -0.01 -21.11
C SER A 316 20.06 -0.42 -20.39
N VAL A 317 19.28 -1.33 -20.96
CA VAL A 317 18.07 -1.89 -20.30
C VAL A 317 18.40 -2.56 -18.98
N ILE A 318 19.47 -3.37 -18.92
CA ILE A 318 19.91 -4.01 -17.68
C ILE A 318 20.36 -2.97 -16.64
N ILE A 319 21.10 -1.94 -17.05
CA ILE A 319 21.56 -0.88 -16.15
C ILE A 319 20.36 -0.06 -15.62
N ILE A 320 19.38 0.25 -16.48
CA ILE A 320 18.15 0.93 -16.07
C ILE A 320 17.37 0.07 -15.08
N ALA A 321 17.24 -1.23 -15.33
CA ALA A 321 16.59 -2.15 -14.38
C ALA A 321 17.31 -2.21 -13.02
N ILE A 322 18.66 -2.19 -13.00
CA ILE A 322 19.45 -2.08 -11.76
C ILE A 322 19.09 -0.78 -11.02
N ILE A 323 19.07 0.35 -11.73
CA ILE A 323 18.75 1.66 -11.14
C ILE A 323 17.34 1.65 -10.55
N LEU A 324 16.34 1.14 -11.26
CA LEU A 324 14.95 1.11 -10.81
C LEU A 324 14.79 0.30 -9.51
N VAL A 325 15.40 -0.88 -9.41
CA VAL A 325 15.32 -1.68 -8.19
C VAL A 325 16.17 -1.07 -7.05
N ALA A 326 17.29 -0.40 -7.37
CA ALA A 326 18.03 0.35 -6.36
C ALA A 326 17.23 1.54 -5.79
N ILE A 327 16.50 2.26 -6.64
CA ILE A 327 15.55 3.31 -6.21
C ILE A 327 14.47 2.70 -5.31
N MET A 328 13.94 1.52 -5.65
CA MET A 328 13.00 0.81 -4.79
C MET A 328 13.60 0.53 -3.40
N PHE A 329 14.85 0.07 -3.32
CA PHE A 329 15.52 -0.18 -2.04
C PHE A 329 15.62 1.09 -1.19
N TYR A 330 15.90 2.22 -1.81
CA TYR A 330 15.96 3.51 -1.13
C TYR A 330 14.57 3.99 -0.69
N GLU A 331 13.61 4.03 -1.61
CA GLU A 331 12.25 4.54 -1.36
C GLU A 331 11.54 3.76 -0.25
N TYR A 332 11.84 2.48 -0.12
CA TYR A 332 11.19 1.58 0.85
C TYR A 332 12.04 1.27 2.09
N ASN A 333 13.06 2.09 2.39
CA ASN A 333 13.86 1.97 3.62
C ASN A 333 14.52 0.60 3.79
N LEU A 334 14.99 0.01 2.69
CA LEU A 334 15.60 -1.33 2.64
C LEU A 334 17.14 -1.28 2.70
N ILE A 335 17.68 -0.09 2.87
CA ILE A 335 19.12 0.18 2.94
C ILE A 335 19.47 0.45 4.40
N GLY A 336 20.53 -0.21 4.87
CA GLY A 336 20.97 -0.13 6.25
C GLY A 336 20.02 -0.86 7.21
N PHE A 337 19.87 -0.31 8.41
CA PHE A 337 19.18 -0.93 9.54
C PHE A 337 18.02 -0.06 10.04
N GLN A 338 17.15 0.33 9.11
CA GLN A 338 15.97 1.16 9.38
C GLN A 338 14.81 0.28 9.89
N TYR A 339 14.92 -0.14 11.15
CA TYR A 339 13.97 -1.07 11.77
C TYR A 339 12.74 -0.41 12.38
N TYR A 340 12.83 0.88 12.76
CA TYR A 340 11.79 1.63 13.49
C TYR A 340 11.66 3.04 12.93
#